data_AF-A0A1F3VI26-F1
#
_entry.id   AF-A0A1F3VI26-F1
#
_cell.length_a   1.000
_cell.length_b   1.000
_cell.length_c   1.000
_cell.angle_alpha   90.00
_cell.angle_beta   90.00
_cell.angle_gamma   90.00
#
_symmetry.space_group_name_H-M   'P 1'
#
loop_
_entity.id
_entity.type
_entity.pdbx_description
1 polymer ?
#
loop_
_entity_poly.entity_id
_entity_poly.type
_entity_poly.pdbx_seq_one_letter_code
_entity_poly.pdbx_strand_id
1 'polypeptide(L)'
;MKISTISIWLLLVSLNLFAQMEEAEFRNIFAHNVAQKYPDADLARLVLKVPEALMLPMEESNEQKFIEKLTEQYKQYSVSDLYQLSKDTPFRPVNDEVLKSAVKGKKIIYFFIPGIVGEILTDNAVFTEILRNEKSSFAQEARQYYKNYKKQNGKRLKDPVFRMRSNEVVEENLEELLLASSIDDEDGEALVKFVYFFPQFLSLETFGPTADRAAIAIRRIEKFIKLVETNEGKDYDFIIIGYSQGSPVAMEVSAQLQAANSPLLKKLKAVVSYSGTVWGSELADIVLADAPKKDIPPLGRQFKAFEELINNLETEAKNPLNFFKGYYQNKKNILAFIKDVMSETEEGIKTSAPKASIVSLMKLVMRLALVEFKALDLGVFHYQNMKKLKKFGTAVIAGVNELTTEYMENWHREHILPSNNIRYYNISGVSGDIEIDKEFFQDSLAGMDLESLDFEMLQGQFQIIQKGSGLALNDSQLSMQRTRFWPELSMVLNPKQPKYDATFLGVLGTHHWGITFDYFNASAPQVINNFKRPELILSLAEIIAADLAGITAEEIYK
;
A
#
# COMPACT_ATOMS: atom_id res chain seq x y z
N MET A 1 -30.51 32.23 33.64
CA MET A 1 -30.03 32.18 32.24
C MET A 1 -30.74 31.04 31.52
N LYS A 2 -31.68 31.32 30.62
CA LYS A 2 -32.32 30.31 29.77
C LYS A 2 -31.40 30.09 28.56
N ILE A 3 -30.62 29.02 28.56
CA ILE A 3 -29.93 28.55 27.36
C ILE A 3 -31.03 28.01 26.44
N SER A 4 -31.28 28.72 25.34
CA SER A 4 -32.36 28.41 24.41
C SER A 4 -32.10 27.09 23.69
N THR A 5 -33.10 26.24 23.62
CA THR A 5 -33.16 24.97 22.88
C THR A 5 -32.75 25.08 21.40
N ILE A 6 -32.75 26.30 20.86
CA ILE A 6 -32.30 26.65 19.50
C ILE A 6 -30.80 26.41 19.30
N SER A 7 -29.97 26.54 20.35
CA SER A 7 -28.52 26.37 20.26
C SER A 7 -28.10 24.89 20.12
N ILE A 8 -28.92 23.95 20.60
CA ILE A 8 -28.65 22.50 20.49
C ILE A 8 -29.01 21.98 19.09
N TRP A 9 -30.10 22.48 18.49
CA TRP A 9 -30.45 22.13 17.11
C TRP A 9 -29.47 22.72 16.09
N LEU A 10 -28.98 23.95 16.28
CA LEU A 10 -27.91 24.50 15.44
C LEU A 10 -26.59 23.73 15.60
N LEU A 11 -26.28 23.22 16.80
CA LEU A 11 -25.11 22.34 17.00
C LEU A 11 -25.28 20.97 16.33
N LEU A 12 -26.45 20.34 16.44
CA LEU A 12 -26.75 19.04 15.82
C LEU A 12 -26.87 19.11 14.29
N VAL A 13 -27.34 20.24 13.74
CA VAL A 13 -27.33 20.48 12.29
C VAL A 13 -25.91 20.82 11.81
N SER A 14 -25.09 21.54 12.60
CA SER A 14 -23.69 21.79 12.24
C SER A 14 -22.77 20.56 12.29
N LEU A 15 -23.20 19.48 12.95
CA LEU A 15 -22.46 18.22 13.02
C LEU A 15 -22.77 17.26 11.85
N ASN A 16 -23.76 17.56 11.00
CA ASN A 16 -24.14 16.77 9.81
C ASN A 16 -24.01 17.57 8.50
N LEU A 17 -23.37 18.74 8.51
CA LEU A 17 -23.32 19.64 7.35
C LEU A 17 -22.21 19.35 6.33
N PHE A 18 -21.40 18.33 6.57
CA PHE A 18 -20.51 17.82 5.54
C PHE A 18 -21.12 16.53 5.02
N ALA A 19 -21.46 16.51 3.73
CA ALA A 19 -21.67 15.25 3.05
C ALA A 19 -20.48 14.34 3.39
N GLN A 20 -20.78 13.11 3.78
CA GLN A 20 -19.80 12.05 3.88
C GLN A 20 -20.13 11.12 2.73
N MET A 21 -19.27 11.11 1.71
CA MET A 21 -19.34 10.09 0.68
C MET A 21 -19.04 8.75 1.34
N GLU A 22 -19.95 7.77 1.24
CA GLU A 22 -19.78 6.47 1.88
C GLU A 22 -19.45 5.38 0.84
N GLU A 23 -19.37 4.13 1.32
CA GLU A 23 -19.14 2.96 0.48
C GLU A 23 -20.16 2.84 -0.66
N ALA A 24 -21.42 3.22 -0.42
CA ALA A 24 -22.46 3.12 -1.45
C ALA A 24 -22.18 4.07 -2.63
N GLU A 25 -21.77 5.31 -2.36
CA GLU A 25 -21.40 6.28 -3.39
C GLU A 25 -20.17 5.80 -4.15
N PHE A 26 -19.15 5.31 -3.44
CA PHE A 26 -17.92 4.82 -4.07
C PHE A 26 -18.22 3.67 -5.03
N ARG A 27 -19.03 2.72 -4.58
CA ARG A 27 -19.47 1.57 -5.36
C ARG A 27 -20.17 1.99 -6.65
N ASN A 28 -21.08 2.96 -6.58
CA ASN A 28 -21.81 3.43 -7.77
C ASN A 28 -20.91 4.21 -8.72
N ILE A 29 -20.03 5.07 -8.21
CA ILE A 29 -19.09 5.86 -9.01
C ILE A 29 -18.10 4.95 -9.73
N PHE A 30 -17.49 4.00 -9.03
CA PHE A 30 -16.54 3.07 -9.65
C PHE A 30 -17.21 2.16 -10.68
N ALA A 31 -18.39 1.64 -10.37
CA ALA A 31 -19.17 0.87 -11.33
C ALA A 31 -19.53 1.67 -12.57
N HIS A 32 -19.88 2.95 -12.41
CA HIS A 32 -20.16 3.86 -13.53
C HIS A 32 -18.94 4.05 -14.43
N ASN A 33 -17.80 4.42 -13.84
CA ASN A 33 -16.54 4.64 -14.57
C ASN A 33 -16.07 3.39 -15.31
N VAL A 34 -16.25 2.20 -14.73
CA VAL A 34 -15.97 0.94 -15.40
C VAL A 34 -16.96 0.69 -16.54
N ALA A 35 -18.27 0.82 -16.30
CA ALA A 35 -19.30 0.51 -17.29
C ALA A 35 -19.20 1.38 -18.56
N GLN A 36 -18.75 2.62 -18.44
CA GLN A 36 -18.53 3.51 -19.59
C GLN A 36 -17.54 2.94 -20.62
N LYS A 37 -16.49 2.24 -20.15
CA LYS A 37 -15.45 1.68 -21.01
C LYS A 37 -15.55 0.17 -21.22
N TYR A 38 -16.20 -0.51 -20.28
CA TYR A 38 -16.30 -1.97 -20.21
C TYR A 38 -17.75 -2.37 -19.92
N PRO A 39 -18.67 -2.23 -20.90
CA PRO A 39 -20.09 -2.48 -20.69
C PRO A 39 -20.43 -3.93 -20.31
N ASP A 40 -19.56 -4.88 -20.67
CA ASP A 40 -19.72 -6.31 -20.36
C ASP A 40 -19.09 -6.72 -19.02
N ALA A 41 -18.62 -5.76 -18.21
CA ALA A 41 -17.99 -6.04 -16.93
C ALA A 41 -18.99 -6.56 -15.88
N ASP A 42 -18.61 -7.61 -15.14
CA ASP A 42 -19.32 -7.99 -13.91
C ASP A 42 -18.99 -7.00 -12.78
N LEU A 43 -19.69 -5.86 -12.78
CA LEU A 43 -19.48 -4.76 -11.84
C LEU A 43 -19.68 -5.20 -10.39
N ALA A 44 -20.65 -6.08 -10.12
CA ALA A 44 -20.97 -6.57 -8.77
C ALA A 44 -19.81 -7.34 -8.14
N ARG A 45 -18.86 -7.77 -8.98
CA ARG A 45 -17.69 -8.51 -8.57
C ARG A 45 -16.45 -7.63 -8.44
N LEU A 46 -16.35 -6.57 -9.24
CA LEU A 46 -15.24 -5.62 -9.15
C LEU A 46 -15.29 -4.80 -7.86
N VAL A 47 -16.50 -4.46 -7.41
CA VAL A 47 -16.73 -3.72 -6.17
C VAL A 47 -17.87 -4.32 -5.37
N LEU A 48 -17.48 -4.89 -4.23
CA LEU A 48 -18.34 -5.67 -3.38
C LEU A 48 -19.09 -4.76 -2.40
N LYS A 49 -20.39 -5.00 -2.28
CA LYS A 49 -21.23 -4.41 -1.24
C LYS A 49 -20.86 -5.02 0.10
N VAL A 50 -20.53 -4.15 1.04
CA VAL A 50 -20.20 -4.54 2.41
C VAL A 50 -21.45 -4.48 3.29
N PRO A 51 -21.72 -5.52 4.11
CA PRO A 51 -22.77 -5.46 5.11
C PRO A 51 -22.58 -4.27 6.06
N GLU A 52 -23.65 -3.53 6.32
CA GLU A 52 -23.62 -2.34 7.19
C GLU A 52 -23.01 -2.67 8.57
N ALA A 53 -23.27 -3.86 9.10
CA ALA A 53 -22.66 -4.33 10.35
C ALA A 53 -21.14 -4.16 10.35
N LEU A 54 -20.45 -4.53 9.26
CA LEU A 54 -18.99 -4.41 9.12
C LEU A 54 -18.50 -2.96 9.01
N MET A 55 -19.39 -2.03 8.73
CA MET A 55 -19.12 -0.61 8.54
C MET A 55 -19.33 0.21 9.81
N LEU A 56 -20.21 -0.23 10.70
CA LEU A 56 -20.59 0.54 11.88
C LEU A 56 -19.41 0.77 12.84
N PRO A 57 -19.31 1.97 13.45
CA PRO A 57 -18.45 2.21 14.60
C PRO A 57 -18.74 1.21 15.73
N MET A 58 -17.70 0.80 16.45
CA MET A 58 -17.84 -0.08 17.61
C MET A 58 -17.66 0.71 18.90
N GLU A 59 -18.71 0.74 19.72
CA GLU A 59 -18.65 1.27 21.08
C GLU A 59 -18.05 0.22 22.02
N GLU A 60 -16.73 0.11 22.05
CA GLU A 60 -16.01 -0.69 23.05
C GLU A 60 -14.76 0.07 23.51
N SER A 61 -14.63 0.21 24.82
CA SER A 61 -13.57 0.98 25.48
C SER A 61 -12.37 0.11 25.89
N ASN A 62 -12.57 -1.20 25.94
CA ASN A 62 -11.52 -2.16 26.24
C ASN A 62 -10.93 -2.73 24.94
N GLU A 63 -9.64 -2.53 24.75
CA GLU A 63 -8.88 -2.97 23.58
C GLU A 63 -9.09 -4.45 23.22
N GLN A 64 -8.92 -5.35 24.20
CA GLN A 64 -9.05 -6.79 23.96
C GLN A 64 -10.46 -7.16 23.50
N LYS A 65 -11.49 -6.64 24.18
CA LYS A 65 -12.89 -6.87 23.78
C LYS A 65 -13.22 -6.25 22.42
N PHE A 66 -12.62 -5.11 22.09
CA PHE A 66 -12.79 -4.47 20.80
C PHE A 66 -12.27 -5.40 19.69
N ILE A 67 -11.05 -5.93 19.85
CA ILE A 67 -10.42 -6.86 18.90
C ILE A 67 -11.23 -8.16 18.78
N GLU A 68 -11.67 -8.73 19.90
CA GLU A 68 -12.49 -9.95 19.91
C GLU A 68 -13.81 -9.76 19.16
N LYS A 69 -14.54 -8.69 19.47
CA LYS A 69 -15.81 -8.35 18.83
C LYS A 69 -15.63 -8.09 17.34
N LEU A 70 -14.59 -7.34 16.97
CA LEU A 70 -14.25 -7.06 15.58
C LEU A 70 -14.01 -8.35 14.80
N THR A 71 -13.15 -9.21 15.35
CA THR A 71 -12.77 -10.49 14.74
C THR A 71 -14.01 -11.37 14.56
N GLU A 72 -14.84 -11.52 15.60
CA GLU A 72 -16.06 -12.33 15.52
C GLU A 72 -17.03 -11.80 14.46
N GLN A 73 -17.17 -10.48 14.38
CA GLN A 73 -18.06 -9.84 13.42
C GLN A 73 -17.60 -10.03 11.96
N TYR A 74 -16.30 -10.15 11.70
CA TYR A 74 -15.77 -10.40 10.36
C TYR A 74 -15.75 -11.89 10.00
N LYS A 75 -15.62 -12.79 10.98
CA LYS A 75 -15.61 -14.25 10.76
C LYS A 75 -16.92 -14.80 10.18
N GLN A 76 -18.04 -14.14 10.44
CA GLN A 76 -19.36 -14.56 9.94
C GLN A 76 -19.58 -14.30 8.45
N TYR A 77 -18.66 -13.63 7.74
CA TYR A 77 -18.81 -13.34 6.31
C TYR A 77 -17.69 -13.96 5.48
N SER A 78 -18.06 -14.39 4.29
CA SER A 78 -17.18 -14.85 3.22
C SER A 78 -17.27 -13.93 2.01
N VAL A 79 -16.35 -14.08 1.05
CA VAL A 79 -16.36 -13.26 -0.17
C VAL A 79 -17.60 -13.54 -1.03
N SER A 80 -18.12 -14.77 -1.02
CA SER A 80 -19.35 -15.11 -1.74
C SER A 80 -20.58 -14.41 -1.13
N ASP A 81 -20.63 -14.24 0.20
CA ASP A 81 -21.70 -13.46 0.84
C ASP A 81 -21.71 -12.00 0.36
N LEU A 82 -20.53 -11.39 0.29
CA LEU A 82 -20.35 -10.01 -0.20
C LEU A 82 -20.72 -9.90 -1.68
N TYR A 83 -20.32 -10.87 -2.51
CA TYR A 83 -20.69 -10.90 -3.92
C TYR A 83 -22.20 -11.07 -4.12
N GLN A 84 -22.83 -11.99 -3.40
CA GLN A 84 -24.27 -12.20 -3.48
C GLN A 84 -25.03 -10.92 -3.08
N LEU A 85 -24.62 -10.28 -1.98
CA LEU A 85 -25.17 -8.99 -1.56
C LEU A 85 -24.98 -7.90 -2.63
N SER A 86 -23.87 -7.94 -3.37
CA SER A 86 -23.59 -7.02 -4.47
C SER A 86 -24.53 -7.24 -5.66
N LYS A 87 -24.84 -8.48 -6.00
CA LYS A 87 -25.80 -8.82 -7.06
C LYS A 87 -27.21 -8.38 -6.69
N ASP A 88 -27.56 -8.54 -5.41
CA ASP A 88 -28.88 -8.18 -4.88
C ASP A 88 -29.05 -6.68 -4.64
N THR A 89 -27.98 -5.89 -4.76
CA THR A 89 -27.98 -4.43 -4.58
C THR A 89 -27.72 -3.73 -5.92
N PRO A 90 -28.76 -3.26 -6.64
CA PRO A 90 -28.59 -2.59 -7.93
C PRO A 90 -27.67 -1.38 -7.86
N PHE A 91 -26.88 -1.18 -8.92
CA PHE A 91 -26.13 0.06 -9.10
C PHE A 91 -27.08 1.21 -9.42
N ARG A 92 -26.84 2.36 -8.81
CA ARG A 92 -27.58 3.58 -9.09
C ARG A 92 -26.87 4.36 -10.20
N PRO A 93 -27.60 4.92 -11.18
CA PRO A 93 -27.02 5.87 -12.10
C PRO A 93 -26.42 7.06 -11.33
N VAL A 94 -25.25 7.52 -11.77
CA VAL A 94 -24.59 8.71 -11.22
C VAL A 94 -24.51 9.79 -12.28
N ASN A 95 -24.46 11.04 -11.84
CA ASN A 95 -24.33 12.22 -12.68
C ASN A 95 -22.85 12.48 -12.99
N ASP A 96 -22.45 12.07 -14.19
CA ASP A 96 -21.08 12.22 -14.73
C ASP A 96 -20.61 13.69 -14.73
N GLU A 97 -21.50 14.64 -15.04
CA GLU A 97 -21.15 16.07 -15.04
C GLU A 97 -20.84 16.59 -13.63
N VAL A 98 -21.59 16.15 -12.63
CA VAL A 98 -21.31 16.49 -11.22
C VAL A 98 -19.95 15.94 -10.80
N LEU A 99 -19.66 14.67 -11.09
CA LEU A 99 -18.39 14.03 -10.75
C LEU A 99 -17.20 14.67 -11.47
N LYS A 100 -17.30 14.88 -12.78
CA LYS A 100 -16.28 15.59 -13.58
C LYS A 100 -16.04 16.98 -13.03
N SER A 101 -17.09 17.73 -12.71
CA SER A 101 -16.95 19.08 -12.13
C SER A 101 -16.31 19.06 -10.74
N ALA A 102 -16.45 17.96 -9.99
CA ALA A 102 -15.83 17.81 -8.68
C ALA A 102 -14.31 17.74 -8.79
N VAL A 103 -13.75 17.11 -9.83
CA VAL A 103 -12.30 16.95 -10.01
C VAL A 103 -11.69 17.99 -10.96
N LYS A 104 -12.43 18.43 -11.97
CA LYS A 104 -11.93 19.32 -13.03
C LYS A 104 -11.47 20.66 -12.46
N GLY A 105 -10.26 21.06 -12.82
CA GLY A 105 -9.65 22.33 -12.40
C GLY A 105 -9.27 22.41 -10.92
N LYS A 106 -9.39 21.31 -10.15
CA LYS A 106 -8.94 21.29 -8.75
C LYS A 106 -7.41 21.31 -8.68
N LYS A 107 -6.90 22.09 -7.72
CA LYS A 107 -5.46 22.22 -7.46
C LYS A 107 -5.01 21.22 -6.41
N ILE A 108 -5.25 19.93 -6.68
CA ILE A 108 -4.92 18.84 -5.78
C ILE A 108 -3.94 17.90 -6.50
N ILE A 109 -2.84 17.55 -5.82
CA ILE A 109 -1.89 16.53 -6.30
C ILE A 109 -2.00 15.30 -5.40
N TYR A 110 -2.16 14.13 -6.02
CA TYR A 110 -2.24 12.85 -5.33
C TYR A 110 -0.85 12.20 -5.30
N PHE A 111 -0.21 12.16 -4.15
CA PHE A 111 1.10 11.53 -3.97
C PHE A 111 0.94 10.07 -3.57
N PHE A 112 1.47 9.16 -4.38
CA PHE A 112 1.39 7.72 -4.16
C PHE A 112 2.70 7.17 -3.58
N ILE A 113 2.65 6.65 -2.37
CA ILE A 113 3.77 6.01 -1.67
C ILE A 113 3.65 4.48 -1.86
N PRO A 114 4.63 3.83 -2.51
CA PRO A 114 4.56 2.41 -2.78
C PRO A 114 4.80 1.56 -1.53
N GLY A 115 4.40 0.29 -1.65
CA GLY A 115 4.76 -0.76 -0.71
C GLY A 115 6.16 -1.32 -0.95
N ILE A 116 6.51 -2.34 -0.17
CA ILE A 116 7.83 -2.98 -0.11
C ILE A 116 8.38 -3.38 -1.49
N VAL A 117 7.50 -3.85 -2.39
CA VAL A 117 7.86 -4.36 -3.71
C VAL A 117 8.24 -3.27 -4.72
N GLY A 118 7.97 -1.99 -4.42
CA GLY A 118 8.26 -0.88 -5.33
C GLY A 118 9.75 -0.78 -5.71
N GLU A 119 10.66 -1.09 -4.79
CA GLU A 119 12.11 -1.12 -5.07
C GLU A 119 12.56 -2.33 -5.88
N ILE A 120 11.82 -3.43 -5.84
CA ILE A 120 12.19 -4.67 -6.53
C ILE A 120 11.70 -4.64 -7.98
N LEU A 121 10.54 -4.03 -8.19
CA LEU A 121 9.85 -3.98 -9.48
C LEU A 121 10.11 -2.65 -10.16
N THR A 122 11.37 -2.37 -10.51
CA THR A 122 11.76 -1.06 -11.02
C THR A 122 11.21 -0.75 -12.40
N ASP A 123 10.94 -1.76 -13.22
CA ASP A 123 10.83 -1.48 -14.65
C ASP A 123 9.41 -1.50 -15.20
N ASN A 124 8.40 -2.19 -14.63
CA ASN A 124 7.11 -2.40 -15.32
C ASN A 124 5.86 -2.72 -14.46
N ALA A 125 5.89 -2.66 -13.12
CA ALA A 125 4.81 -3.28 -12.35
C ALA A 125 3.67 -2.35 -11.93
N VAL A 126 3.93 -1.10 -11.54
CA VAL A 126 2.97 -0.30 -10.76
C VAL A 126 2.20 0.67 -11.64
N PHE A 127 0.85 0.58 -11.62
CA PHE A 127 -0.06 1.44 -12.38
C PHE A 127 0.45 1.78 -13.78
N THR A 128 0.94 0.77 -14.49
CA THR A 128 1.63 0.91 -15.76
C THR A 128 0.78 1.66 -16.78
N GLU A 129 -0.54 1.47 -16.76
CA GLU A 129 -1.51 2.11 -17.63
C GLU A 129 -1.59 3.62 -17.40
N ILE A 130 -1.31 4.05 -16.18
CA ILE A 130 -1.48 5.41 -15.70
C ILE A 130 -0.13 6.15 -15.70
N LEU A 131 0.91 5.56 -15.10
CA LEU A 131 2.21 6.19 -14.89
C LEU A 131 3.08 6.25 -16.14
N ARG A 132 2.83 5.40 -17.14
CA ARG A 132 3.54 5.44 -18.42
C ARG A 132 2.93 6.35 -19.45
N ASN A 133 1.81 6.99 -19.13
CA ASN A 133 1.25 7.98 -20.02
C ASN A 133 2.09 9.25 -19.98
N GLU A 134 3.27 9.21 -20.60
CA GLU A 134 4.17 10.34 -20.78
C GLU A 134 3.57 11.46 -21.62
N LYS A 135 2.46 11.16 -22.31
CA LYS A 135 1.68 12.10 -23.10
C LYS A 135 0.58 12.78 -22.27
N SER A 136 0.31 12.33 -21.05
CA SER A 136 -0.66 12.99 -20.19
C SER A 136 -0.27 14.45 -19.95
N SER A 137 -1.25 15.33 -19.87
CA SER A 137 -1.05 16.77 -19.72
C SER A 137 -0.12 17.11 -18.56
N PHE A 138 -0.34 16.50 -17.38
CA PHE A 138 0.47 16.78 -16.21
C PHE A 138 1.90 16.22 -16.30
N ALA A 139 2.11 15.09 -16.98
CA ALA A 139 3.47 14.60 -17.24
C ALA A 139 4.27 15.60 -18.10
N GLN A 140 3.63 16.19 -19.12
CA GLN A 140 4.25 17.21 -19.98
C GLN A 140 4.52 18.51 -19.20
N GLU A 141 3.57 18.96 -18.40
CA GLU A 141 3.71 20.11 -17.49
C GLU A 141 4.89 19.91 -16.53
N ALA A 142 4.94 18.79 -15.81
CA ALA A 142 6.00 18.49 -14.85
C ALA A 142 7.39 18.51 -15.50
N ARG A 143 7.55 17.93 -16.69
CA ARG A 143 8.79 18.01 -17.47
C ARG A 143 9.17 19.45 -17.79
N GLN A 144 8.20 20.30 -18.12
CA GLN A 144 8.44 21.71 -18.35
C GLN A 144 8.84 22.44 -17.05
N TYR A 145 8.24 22.09 -15.91
CA TYR A 145 8.61 22.65 -14.61
C TYR A 145 10.07 22.34 -14.25
N TYR A 146 10.53 21.11 -14.44
CA TYR A 146 11.93 20.75 -14.24
C TYR A 146 12.88 21.48 -15.20
N LYS A 147 12.50 21.63 -16.47
CA LYS A 147 13.29 22.42 -17.46
C LYS A 147 13.40 23.89 -17.04
N ASN A 148 12.30 24.50 -16.62
CA ASN A 148 12.26 25.88 -16.14
C ASN A 148 13.14 26.05 -14.89
N TYR A 149 13.04 25.13 -13.93
CA TYR A 149 13.88 25.12 -12.74
C TYR A 149 15.38 25.06 -13.10
N LYS A 150 15.76 24.14 -14.00
CA LYS A 150 17.16 24.02 -14.46
C LYS A 150 17.65 25.29 -15.15
N LYS A 151 16.81 25.93 -15.98
CA LYS A 151 17.12 27.19 -16.66
C LYS A 151 17.33 28.33 -15.66
N GLN A 152 16.51 28.42 -14.63
CA GLN A 152 16.58 29.48 -13.61
C GLN A 152 17.75 29.28 -12.63
N ASN A 153 18.04 28.05 -12.23
CA ASN A 153 18.99 27.76 -11.15
C ASN A 153 20.37 27.27 -11.65
N GLY A 154 20.53 27.05 -12.96
CA GLY A 154 21.76 26.50 -13.56
C GLY A 154 22.04 25.02 -13.23
N LYS A 155 21.18 24.37 -12.43
CA LYS A 155 21.31 22.97 -12.01
C LYS A 155 19.95 22.29 -11.93
N ARG A 156 19.93 20.97 -12.07
CA ARG A 156 18.72 20.14 -11.84
C ARG A 156 18.33 20.15 -10.37
N LEU A 157 17.04 20.00 -10.09
CA LEU A 157 16.54 19.79 -8.73
C LEU A 157 16.91 18.37 -8.29
N LYS A 158 17.51 18.23 -7.12
CA LYS A 158 18.08 16.98 -6.62
C LYS A 158 17.53 16.53 -5.28
N ASP A 159 17.65 15.25 -4.99
CA ASP A 159 17.33 14.64 -3.70
C ASP A 159 18.36 13.54 -3.34
N PRO A 160 18.73 13.40 -2.06
CA PRO A 160 19.63 12.33 -1.63
C PRO A 160 18.93 10.97 -1.68
N VAL A 161 19.64 9.98 -2.23
CA VAL A 161 19.18 8.58 -2.34
C VAL A 161 20.31 7.66 -1.89
N PHE A 162 19.99 6.66 -1.08
CA PHE A 162 20.96 5.63 -0.75
C PHE A 162 21.11 4.65 -1.91
N ARG A 163 22.34 4.31 -2.29
CA ARG A 163 22.65 3.34 -3.35
C ARG A 163 23.32 2.13 -2.73
N MET A 164 22.63 0.99 -2.70
CA MET A 164 23.19 -0.24 -2.11
C MET A 164 24.50 -0.68 -2.77
N ARG A 165 24.64 -0.52 -4.10
CA ARG A 165 25.84 -0.95 -4.84
C ARG A 165 27.10 -0.20 -4.42
N SER A 166 27.03 1.11 -4.19
CA SER A 166 28.15 1.91 -3.64
C SER A 166 28.18 1.93 -2.11
N ASN A 167 27.05 1.61 -1.46
CA ASN A 167 26.83 1.78 -0.02
C ASN A 167 26.99 3.24 0.44
N GLU A 168 26.55 4.18 -0.39
CA GLU A 168 26.67 5.63 -0.17
C GLU A 168 25.34 6.33 -0.43
N VAL A 169 25.19 7.53 0.12
CA VAL A 169 24.10 8.44 -0.25
C VAL A 169 24.61 9.34 -1.38
N VAL A 170 23.86 9.38 -2.48
CA VAL A 170 24.20 10.17 -3.67
C VAL A 170 23.06 11.13 -4.03
N GLU A 171 23.39 12.23 -4.69
CA GLU A 171 22.43 13.25 -5.12
C GLU A 171 21.88 12.93 -6.51
N GLU A 172 20.66 12.40 -6.55
CA GLU A 172 19.92 12.02 -7.76
C GLU A 172 19.00 13.14 -8.22
N ASN A 173 18.64 13.16 -9.51
CA ASN A 173 17.70 14.17 -10.01
C ASN A 173 16.28 13.82 -9.52
N LEU A 174 15.53 14.81 -9.01
CA LEU A 174 14.18 14.57 -8.49
C LEU A 174 13.23 14.04 -9.57
N GLU A 175 13.44 14.42 -10.83
CA GLU A 175 12.68 13.91 -12.00
C GLU A 175 12.89 12.41 -12.27
N GLU A 176 13.88 11.77 -11.65
CA GLU A 176 14.14 10.32 -11.72
C GLU A 176 13.56 9.57 -10.51
N LEU A 177 13.05 10.30 -9.50
CA LEU A 177 12.54 9.75 -8.24
C LEU A 177 11.05 9.96 -8.06
N LEU A 178 10.45 10.83 -8.88
CA LEU A 178 9.03 11.15 -8.89
C LEU A 178 8.52 11.03 -10.32
N LEU A 179 7.53 10.17 -10.52
CA LEU A 179 6.83 10.03 -11.79
C LEU A 179 5.51 10.80 -11.71
N ALA A 180 5.41 11.91 -12.44
CA ALA A 180 4.19 12.68 -12.56
C ALA A 180 3.40 12.24 -13.81
N SER A 181 2.09 12.07 -13.67
CA SER A 181 1.17 11.79 -14.78
C SER A 181 -0.25 12.22 -14.39
N SER A 182 -1.17 12.17 -15.33
CA SER A 182 -2.58 12.48 -15.10
C SER A 182 -3.55 11.53 -15.80
N ILE A 183 -4.75 11.44 -15.25
CA ILE A 183 -5.94 11.00 -15.98
C ILE A 183 -6.52 12.28 -16.58
N ASP A 184 -6.50 12.37 -17.91
CA ASP A 184 -6.99 13.51 -18.66
C ASP A 184 -8.42 13.24 -19.15
N ASP A 185 -9.20 14.31 -19.33
CA ASP A 185 -10.47 14.25 -20.06
C ASP A 185 -10.26 14.17 -21.58
N GLU A 186 -11.36 14.15 -22.33
CA GLU A 186 -11.34 14.09 -23.80
C GLU A 186 -10.69 15.33 -24.45
N ASP A 187 -10.69 16.47 -23.75
CA ASP A 187 -10.05 17.71 -24.19
C ASP A 187 -8.54 17.73 -23.89
N GLY A 188 -8.03 16.71 -23.20
CA GLY A 188 -6.65 16.61 -22.77
C GLY A 188 -6.34 17.46 -21.53
N GLU A 189 -7.35 17.86 -20.75
CA GLU A 189 -7.16 18.54 -19.47
C GLU A 189 -7.07 17.50 -18.33
N ALA A 190 -6.08 17.65 -17.44
CA ALA A 190 -5.95 16.78 -16.27
C ALA A 190 -7.18 16.87 -15.36
N LEU A 191 -7.89 15.75 -15.19
CA LEU A 191 -8.90 15.57 -14.15
C LEU A 191 -8.22 15.20 -12.82
N VAL A 192 -7.22 14.32 -12.87
CA VAL A 192 -6.50 13.85 -11.69
C VAL A 192 -5.00 13.98 -11.93
N LYS A 193 -4.32 14.81 -11.15
CA LYS A 193 -2.86 14.96 -11.15
C LYS A 193 -2.27 14.08 -10.07
N PHE A 194 -1.42 13.12 -10.42
CA PHE A 194 -0.78 12.27 -9.42
C PHE A 194 0.73 12.17 -9.64
N VAL A 195 1.42 11.86 -8.54
CA VAL A 195 2.88 11.72 -8.47
C VAL A 195 3.18 10.44 -7.73
N TYR A 196 3.80 9.49 -8.42
CA TYR A 196 4.28 8.26 -7.82
C TYR A 196 5.71 8.43 -7.31
N PHE A 197 5.92 8.00 -6.08
CA PHE A 197 7.26 7.85 -5.51
C PHE A 197 7.92 6.64 -6.14
N PHE A 198 8.97 6.88 -6.93
CA PHE A 198 9.70 5.84 -7.65
C PHE A 198 10.99 5.50 -6.91
N PRO A 199 10.97 4.51 -6.00
CA PRO A 199 12.16 4.14 -5.26
C PRO A 199 13.10 3.39 -6.20
N GLN A 200 14.38 3.76 -6.18
CA GLN A 200 15.37 3.11 -7.01
C GLN A 200 15.69 1.71 -6.46
N PHE A 201 16.15 0.81 -7.33
CA PHE A 201 16.51 -0.56 -6.94
C PHE A 201 17.47 -0.58 -5.74
N LEU A 202 17.04 -1.21 -4.64
CA LEU A 202 17.78 -1.32 -3.38
C LEU A 202 18.20 0.05 -2.82
N SER A 203 17.29 1.01 -2.83
CA SER A 203 17.47 2.33 -2.20
C SER A 203 17.12 2.37 -0.71
N LEU A 204 16.45 1.32 -0.19
CA LEU A 204 15.94 1.24 1.18
C LEU A 204 14.84 2.27 1.52
N GLU A 205 14.24 2.88 0.51
CA GLU A 205 13.12 3.81 0.60
C GLU A 205 11.75 3.12 0.79
N THR A 206 11.66 1.82 0.52
CA THR A 206 10.54 0.93 0.84
C THR A 206 10.93 -0.14 1.87
N PHE A 207 12.23 -0.34 2.12
CA PHE A 207 12.78 -1.35 3.05
C PHE A 207 13.41 -0.76 4.33
N GLY A 208 13.00 0.42 4.80
CA GLY A 208 13.60 1.07 5.98
C GLY A 208 12.61 1.33 7.11
N PRO A 209 13.06 1.90 8.24
CA PRO A 209 12.16 2.34 9.29
C PRO A 209 11.09 3.30 8.77
N THR A 210 9.86 3.16 9.23
CA THR A 210 8.71 3.96 8.74
C THR A 210 8.95 5.46 8.89
N ALA A 211 9.52 5.90 10.02
CA ALA A 211 9.86 7.29 10.27
C ALA A 211 10.86 7.87 9.25
N ASP A 212 11.89 7.12 8.88
CA ASP A 212 12.89 7.54 7.90
C ASP A 212 12.29 7.66 6.51
N ARG A 213 11.44 6.69 6.12
CA ARG A 213 10.72 6.70 4.85
C ARG A 213 9.75 7.88 4.75
N ALA A 214 9.06 8.21 5.83
CA ALA A 214 8.19 9.37 5.89
C ALA A 214 8.95 10.70 5.76
N ALA A 215 10.15 10.80 6.36
CA ALA A 215 11.00 11.98 6.20
C ALA A 215 11.45 12.18 4.74
N ILE A 216 11.74 11.09 4.01
CA ILE A 216 12.01 11.14 2.56
C ILE A 216 10.75 11.62 1.80
N ALA A 217 9.58 11.07 2.14
CA ALA A 217 8.32 11.45 1.53
C ALA A 217 7.99 12.94 1.70
N ILE A 218 8.07 13.47 2.94
CA ILE A 218 7.84 14.88 3.25
C ILE A 218 8.75 15.78 2.42
N ARG A 219 10.06 15.50 2.40
CA ARG A 219 11.05 16.30 1.67
C ARG A 219 10.75 16.37 0.18
N ARG A 220 10.33 15.26 -0.43
CA ARG A 220 10.01 15.19 -1.85
C ARG A 220 8.67 15.85 -2.18
N ILE A 221 7.65 15.66 -1.34
CA ILE A 221 6.36 16.38 -1.44
C ILE A 221 6.62 17.89 -1.41
N GLU A 222 7.39 18.38 -0.43
CA GLU A 222 7.72 19.79 -0.29
C GLU A 222 8.42 20.35 -1.54
N LYS A 223 9.45 19.66 -2.01
CA LYS A 223 10.20 20.05 -3.21
C LYS A 223 9.32 20.08 -4.46
N PHE A 224 8.45 19.08 -4.63
CA PHE A 224 7.60 18.97 -5.81
C PHE A 224 6.45 19.99 -5.79
N ILE A 225 5.76 20.16 -4.66
CA ILE A 225 4.73 21.20 -4.51
C ILE A 225 5.35 22.57 -4.80
N LYS A 226 6.48 22.91 -4.17
CA LYS A 226 7.16 24.18 -4.42
C LYS A 226 7.54 24.37 -5.89
N LEU A 227 7.96 23.31 -6.57
CA LEU A 227 8.27 23.34 -8.00
C LEU A 227 7.03 23.70 -8.83
N VAL A 228 5.89 23.05 -8.58
CA VAL A 228 4.61 23.32 -9.27
C VAL A 228 4.14 24.74 -8.98
N GLU A 229 4.06 25.14 -7.71
CA GLU A 229 3.55 26.45 -7.28
C GLU A 229 4.38 27.60 -7.83
N THR A 230 5.71 27.45 -7.91
CA THR A 230 6.61 28.46 -8.50
C THR A 230 6.38 28.62 -10.00
N ASN A 231 6.07 27.55 -10.72
CA ASN A 231 5.82 27.61 -12.16
C ASN A 231 4.42 28.13 -12.49
N GLU A 232 3.42 27.79 -11.67
CA GLU A 232 2.03 28.13 -11.93
C GLU A 232 1.54 29.40 -11.23
N GLY A 233 2.26 29.88 -10.21
CA GLY A 233 1.84 31.03 -9.40
C GLY A 233 0.56 30.78 -8.61
N LYS A 234 0.30 29.52 -8.23
CA LYS A 234 -0.92 29.07 -7.58
C LYS A 234 -0.58 28.12 -6.44
N ASP A 235 -1.29 28.21 -5.33
CA ASP A 235 -1.22 27.22 -4.25
C ASP A 235 -1.86 25.89 -4.67
N TYR A 236 -1.24 24.80 -4.21
CA TYR A 236 -1.72 23.44 -4.35
C TYR A 236 -1.96 22.79 -2.99
N ASP A 237 -3.07 22.06 -2.92
CA ASP A 237 -3.37 21.10 -1.87
C ASP A 237 -2.88 19.72 -2.32
N PHE A 238 -2.81 18.76 -1.39
CA PHE A 238 -2.40 17.41 -1.72
C PHE A 238 -3.07 16.33 -0.89
N ILE A 239 -3.05 15.13 -1.44
CA ILE A 239 -3.52 13.89 -0.84
C ILE A 239 -2.36 12.90 -0.85
N ILE A 240 -2.23 12.11 0.22
CA ILE A 240 -1.26 11.02 0.25
C ILE A 240 -2.01 9.69 0.16
N ILE A 241 -1.61 8.86 -0.78
CA ILE A 241 -2.10 7.48 -0.93
C ILE A 241 -0.94 6.56 -0.60
N GLY A 242 -1.10 5.72 0.42
CA GLY A 242 -0.12 4.69 0.75
C GLY A 242 -0.62 3.32 0.35
N TYR A 243 0.14 2.57 -0.45
CA TYR A 243 -0.20 1.19 -0.79
C TYR A 243 0.54 0.18 0.06
N SER A 244 -0.16 -0.83 0.60
CA SER A 244 0.48 -1.88 1.41
C SER A 244 1.27 -1.24 2.57
N GLN A 245 2.57 -1.53 2.68
CA GLN A 245 3.50 -0.85 3.60
C GLN A 245 3.63 0.66 3.42
N GLY A 246 3.23 1.22 2.29
CA GLY A 246 3.17 2.67 2.07
C GLY A 246 2.10 3.36 2.90
N SER A 247 1.08 2.63 3.40
CA SER A 247 0.03 3.18 4.27
C SER A 247 0.55 3.65 5.63
N PRO A 248 1.29 2.83 6.41
CA PRO A 248 1.98 3.32 7.60
C PRO A 248 2.88 4.53 7.33
N VAL A 249 3.58 4.56 6.19
CA VAL A 249 4.40 5.72 5.81
C VAL A 249 3.53 6.97 5.58
N ALA A 250 2.38 6.84 4.92
CA ALA A 250 1.45 7.95 4.71
C ALA A 250 0.87 8.49 6.04
N MET A 251 0.56 7.59 6.98
CA MET A 251 0.13 7.93 8.34
C MET A 251 1.25 8.68 9.08
N GLU A 252 2.47 8.15 9.03
CA GLU A 252 3.65 8.75 9.64
C GLU A 252 3.97 10.12 9.07
N VAL A 253 3.80 10.33 7.76
CA VAL A 253 3.91 11.67 7.17
C VAL A 253 2.94 12.63 7.85
N SER A 254 1.66 12.27 7.99
CA SER A 254 0.67 13.14 8.63
C SER A 254 0.99 13.42 10.10
N ALA A 255 1.46 12.42 10.85
CA ALA A 255 1.86 12.54 12.25
C ALA A 255 3.09 13.43 12.42
N GLN A 256 4.13 13.26 11.59
CA GLN A 256 5.34 14.10 11.62
C GLN A 256 5.03 15.55 11.23
N LEU A 257 4.18 15.79 10.23
CA LEU A 257 3.76 17.13 9.86
C LEU A 257 3.01 17.83 11.02
N GLN A 258 2.17 17.11 11.74
CA GLN A 258 1.49 17.59 12.95
C GLN A 258 2.47 17.88 14.08
N ALA A 259 3.39 16.95 14.38
CA ALA A 259 4.38 17.11 15.44
C ALA A 259 5.33 18.29 15.17
N ALA A 260 5.70 18.51 13.91
CA ALA A 260 6.56 19.61 13.49
C ALA A 260 5.81 20.96 13.32
N ASN A 261 4.49 21.01 13.47
CA ASN A 261 3.64 22.15 13.09
C ASN A 261 3.95 22.66 11.66
N SER A 262 4.15 21.72 10.74
CA SER A 262 4.59 22.03 9.38
C SER A 262 3.53 22.83 8.61
N PRO A 263 3.91 23.87 7.84
CA PRO A 263 2.98 24.56 6.93
C PRO A 263 2.31 23.62 5.92
N LEU A 264 2.98 22.52 5.53
CA LEU A 264 2.42 21.52 4.61
C LEU A 264 1.18 20.83 5.17
N LEU A 265 1.02 20.75 6.50
CA LEU A 265 -0.16 20.13 7.12
C LEU A 265 -1.46 20.82 6.67
N LYS A 266 -1.43 22.14 6.43
CA LYS A 266 -2.60 22.90 5.96
C LYS A 266 -3.03 22.54 4.53
N LYS A 267 -2.08 22.04 3.74
CA LYS A 267 -2.25 21.63 2.34
C LYS A 267 -2.65 20.16 2.22
N LEU A 268 -2.33 19.33 3.23
CA LEU A 268 -2.79 17.93 3.29
C LEU A 268 -4.30 17.89 3.51
N LYS A 269 -5.05 17.25 2.60
CA LYS A 269 -6.51 17.11 2.70
C LYS A 269 -6.98 15.70 3.01
N ALA A 270 -6.20 14.70 2.60
CA ALA A 270 -6.55 13.33 2.88
C ALA A 270 -5.35 12.39 2.96
N VAL A 271 -5.52 11.33 3.75
CA VAL A 271 -4.63 10.17 3.81
C VAL A 271 -5.44 8.93 3.41
N VAL A 272 -4.97 8.19 2.41
CA VAL A 272 -5.65 7.01 1.88
C VAL A 272 -4.83 5.75 2.16
N SER A 273 -5.47 4.79 2.83
CA SER A 273 -5.00 3.42 2.96
C SER A 273 -5.50 2.60 1.78
N TYR A 274 -4.60 2.29 0.83
CA TYR A 274 -4.90 1.55 -0.39
C TYR A 274 -4.38 0.11 -0.23
N SER A 275 -5.26 -0.82 0.14
CA SER A 275 -4.86 -2.17 0.63
C SER A 275 -3.71 -2.08 1.65
N GLY A 276 -3.85 -1.16 2.61
CA GLY A 276 -2.78 -0.77 3.52
C GLY A 276 -2.67 -1.58 4.80
N THR A 277 -1.53 -1.57 5.49
CA THR A 277 -1.34 -2.28 6.76
C THR A 277 -1.51 -1.36 7.98
N VAL A 278 -2.67 -0.71 8.10
CA VAL A 278 -2.96 0.32 9.14
C VAL A 278 -2.85 -0.24 10.57
N TRP A 279 -3.21 -1.52 10.74
CA TRP A 279 -3.16 -2.23 12.03
C TRP A 279 -2.27 -3.47 11.98
N GLY A 280 -1.29 -3.47 11.08
CA GLY A 280 -0.38 -4.59 10.85
C GLY A 280 -0.87 -5.56 9.76
N SER A 281 -0.26 -6.73 9.72
CA SER A 281 -0.52 -7.81 8.76
C SER A 281 -0.49 -9.15 9.49
N GLU A 282 -1.55 -9.94 9.32
CA GLU A 282 -1.60 -11.31 9.85
C GLU A 282 -0.43 -12.16 9.33
N LEU A 283 -0.02 -11.93 8.07
CA LEU A 283 1.09 -12.64 7.49
C LEU A 283 2.40 -12.33 8.23
N ALA A 284 2.63 -11.06 8.60
CA ALA A 284 3.81 -10.68 9.40
C ALA A 284 3.76 -11.31 10.80
N ASP A 285 2.61 -11.27 11.47
CA ASP A 285 2.42 -11.91 12.79
C ASP A 285 2.72 -13.41 12.75
N ILE A 286 2.21 -14.11 11.72
CA ILE A 286 2.43 -15.55 11.52
C ILE A 286 3.89 -15.86 11.21
N VAL A 287 4.55 -15.02 10.40
CA VAL A 287 5.96 -15.18 10.00
C VAL A 287 6.90 -15.01 11.20
N LEU A 288 6.59 -14.06 12.08
CA LEU A 288 7.39 -13.71 13.25
C LEU A 288 7.00 -14.45 14.53
N ALA A 289 5.93 -15.26 14.49
CA ALA A 289 5.44 -15.98 15.65
C ALA A 289 6.53 -16.80 16.36
N ASP A 290 6.61 -16.67 17.68
CA ASP A 290 7.51 -17.46 18.53
C ASP A 290 6.91 -18.85 18.82
N ALA A 291 6.90 -19.69 17.79
CA ALA A 291 6.44 -21.08 17.87
C ALA A 291 7.59 -22.07 17.59
N PRO A 292 7.48 -23.33 18.05
CA PRO A 292 8.42 -24.39 17.65
C PRO A 292 8.48 -24.52 16.13
N LYS A 293 9.67 -24.78 15.54
CA LYS A 293 9.87 -24.80 14.08
C LYS A 293 8.80 -25.62 13.32
N LYS A 294 8.36 -26.75 13.86
CA LYS A 294 7.33 -27.62 13.25
C LYS A 294 5.95 -26.96 13.11
N ASP A 295 5.65 -25.96 13.94
CA ASP A 295 4.35 -25.30 14.02
C ASP A 295 4.35 -23.96 13.25
N ILE A 296 5.52 -23.44 12.86
CA ILE A 296 5.67 -22.27 12.01
C ILE A 296 5.42 -22.66 10.55
N PRO A 297 4.60 -21.93 9.78
CA PRO A 297 4.48 -22.14 8.34
C PRO A 297 5.84 -22.03 7.61
N PRO A 298 5.99 -22.64 6.42
CA PRO A 298 7.24 -22.57 5.65
C PRO A 298 7.80 -21.15 5.49
N LEU A 299 6.94 -20.16 5.21
CA LEU A 299 7.34 -18.76 5.08
C LEU A 299 8.04 -18.22 6.34
N GLY A 300 7.48 -18.49 7.52
CA GLY A 300 8.07 -18.07 8.79
C GLY A 300 9.40 -18.77 9.09
N ARG A 301 9.54 -20.06 8.74
CA ARG A 301 10.82 -20.77 8.90
C ARG A 301 11.91 -20.20 8.00
N GLN A 302 11.58 -19.90 6.75
CA GLN A 302 12.53 -19.29 5.81
C GLN A 302 12.94 -17.90 6.25
N PHE A 303 11.99 -17.12 6.76
CA PHE A 303 12.29 -15.80 7.31
C PHE A 303 13.19 -15.90 8.56
N LYS A 304 12.94 -16.84 9.48
CA LYS A 304 13.84 -17.10 10.61
C LYS A 304 15.24 -17.54 10.16
N ALA A 305 15.33 -18.40 9.15
CA ALA A 305 16.62 -18.79 8.57
C ALA A 305 17.35 -17.59 7.92
N PHE A 306 16.61 -16.68 7.29
CA PHE A 306 17.15 -15.43 6.75
C PHE A 306 17.64 -14.52 7.88
N GLU A 307 16.86 -14.33 8.94
CA GLU A 307 17.26 -13.56 10.11
C GLU A 307 18.51 -14.14 10.78
N GLU A 308 18.55 -15.46 11.01
CA GLU A 308 19.71 -16.18 11.52
C GLU A 308 20.95 -15.96 10.62
N LEU A 309 20.79 -16.01 9.28
CA LEU A 309 21.86 -15.70 8.34
C LEU A 309 22.39 -14.28 8.57
N ILE A 310 21.50 -13.27 8.49
CA ILE A 310 21.86 -11.85 8.56
C ILE A 310 22.53 -11.50 9.89
N ASN A 311 22.01 -12.01 11.01
CA ASN A 311 22.58 -11.77 12.34
C ASN A 311 23.99 -12.36 12.47
N ASN A 312 24.22 -13.52 11.87
CA ASN A 312 25.49 -14.25 11.93
C ASN A 312 26.50 -13.88 10.83
N LEU A 313 26.20 -12.91 9.94
CA LEU A 313 27.17 -12.44 8.95
C LEU A 313 28.33 -11.70 9.63
N GLU A 314 29.55 -12.18 9.37
CA GLU A 314 30.79 -11.48 9.70
C GLU A 314 31.08 -10.42 8.63
N THR A 315 31.17 -9.16 9.05
CA THR A 315 31.28 -7.99 8.16
C THR A 315 32.67 -7.36 8.15
N GLU A 316 33.62 -7.83 8.95
CA GLU A 316 34.99 -7.30 9.01
C GLU A 316 36.04 -8.40 9.26
N ALA A 317 37.19 -8.28 8.60
CA ALA A 317 38.36 -9.11 8.90
C ALA A 317 39.18 -8.46 10.01
N LYS A 318 39.29 -9.10 11.17
CA LYS A 318 40.13 -8.60 12.28
C LYS A 318 41.64 -8.68 11.96
N ASN A 319 42.07 -9.62 11.11
CA ASN A 319 43.43 -9.77 10.57
C ASN A 319 43.42 -10.75 9.36
N PRO A 320 44.54 -10.93 8.61
CA PRO A 320 44.58 -11.79 7.42
C PRO A 320 44.27 -13.27 7.66
N LEU A 321 44.62 -13.84 8.82
CA LEU A 321 44.28 -15.23 9.15
C LEU A 321 42.79 -15.38 9.48
N ASN A 322 42.22 -14.37 10.15
CA ASN A 322 40.80 -14.29 10.44
C ASN A 322 39.95 -14.04 9.20
N PHE A 323 40.53 -13.50 8.11
CA PHE A 323 39.83 -13.33 6.84
C PHE A 323 39.26 -14.66 6.34
N PHE A 324 40.09 -15.71 6.27
CA PHE A 324 39.66 -17.02 5.76
C PHE A 324 38.65 -17.70 6.69
N LYS A 325 38.83 -17.55 8.00
CA LYS A 325 37.89 -18.07 9.00
C LYS A 325 36.51 -17.44 8.83
N GLY A 326 36.44 -16.12 8.74
CA GLY A 326 35.17 -15.40 8.59
C GLY A 326 34.52 -15.57 7.23
N TYR A 327 35.32 -15.67 6.16
CA TYR A 327 34.84 -16.08 4.85
C TYR A 327 34.18 -17.48 4.91
N TYR A 328 34.85 -18.47 5.50
CA TYR A 328 34.30 -19.82 5.61
C TYR A 328 33.05 -19.87 6.49
N GLN A 329 33.02 -19.10 7.59
CA GLN A 329 31.85 -18.99 8.45
C GLN A 329 30.65 -18.37 7.69
N ASN A 330 30.86 -17.27 6.99
CA ASN A 330 29.83 -16.65 6.14
C ASN A 330 29.32 -17.64 5.08
N LYS A 331 30.24 -18.29 4.35
CA LYS A 331 29.88 -19.30 3.35
C LYS A 331 29.06 -20.44 3.95
N LYS A 332 29.44 -20.93 5.13
CA LYS A 332 28.68 -21.96 5.87
C LYS A 332 27.27 -21.48 6.19
N ASN A 333 27.12 -20.25 6.71
CA ASN A 333 25.82 -19.68 7.06
C ASN A 333 24.94 -19.51 5.80
N ILE A 334 25.51 -19.00 4.69
CA ILE A 334 24.79 -18.82 3.42
C ILE A 334 24.34 -20.18 2.86
N LEU A 335 25.21 -21.19 2.85
CA LEU A 335 24.86 -22.53 2.38
C LEU A 335 23.83 -23.20 3.27
N ALA A 336 23.85 -22.97 4.59
CA ALA A 336 22.82 -23.45 5.50
C ALA A 336 21.47 -22.82 5.16
N PHE A 337 21.42 -21.50 4.96
CA PHE A 337 20.22 -20.80 4.52
C PHE A 337 19.69 -21.34 3.18
N ILE A 338 20.55 -21.50 2.17
CA ILE A 338 20.16 -22.06 0.87
C ILE A 338 19.61 -23.47 1.05
N LYS A 339 20.24 -24.31 1.87
CA LYS A 339 19.77 -25.67 2.14
C LYS A 339 18.39 -25.66 2.78
N ASP A 340 18.16 -24.80 3.77
CA ASP A 340 16.88 -24.71 4.46
C ASP A 340 15.78 -24.28 3.47
N VAL A 341 16.00 -23.22 2.69
CA VAL A 341 15.07 -22.77 1.64
C VAL A 341 14.82 -23.86 0.57
N MET A 342 15.87 -24.55 0.12
CA MET A 342 15.75 -25.57 -0.93
C MET A 342 15.14 -26.88 -0.44
N SER A 343 15.40 -27.30 0.79
CA SER A 343 14.87 -28.55 1.36
C SER A 343 13.34 -28.55 1.42
N GLU A 344 12.74 -27.40 1.72
CA GLU A 344 11.29 -27.21 1.69
C GLU A 344 10.73 -27.21 0.26
N THR A 345 11.54 -26.76 -0.70
CA THR A 345 11.23 -26.85 -2.13
C THR A 345 11.17 -28.31 -2.60
N GLU A 346 12.15 -29.14 -2.22
CA GLU A 346 12.16 -30.56 -2.60
C GLU A 346 11.03 -31.37 -1.95
N GLU A 347 10.73 -31.14 -0.67
CA GLU A 347 9.58 -31.75 0.00
C GLU A 347 8.26 -31.27 -0.60
N GLY A 348 8.20 -30.01 -1.05
CA GLY A 348 7.09 -29.46 -1.82
C GLY A 348 6.90 -30.12 -3.19
N ILE A 349 7.97 -30.27 -3.96
CA ILE A 349 7.97 -30.94 -5.26
C ILE A 349 7.52 -32.41 -5.11
N LYS A 350 8.00 -33.11 -4.07
CA LYS A 350 7.62 -34.51 -3.80
C LYS A 350 6.16 -34.67 -3.39
N THR A 351 5.55 -33.66 -2.78
CA THR A 351 4.18 -33.73 -2.26
C THR A 351 3.10 -33.22 -3.23
N SER A 352 3.49 -32.70 -4.40
CA SER A 352 2.56 -32.21 -5.45
C SER A 352 1.50 -31.22 -4.94
N ALA A 353 1.78 -30.51 -3.85
CA ALA A 353 0.95 -29.40 -3.37
C ALA A 353 1.40 -28.10 -4.07
N PRO A 354 0.46 -27.20 -4.44
CA PRO A 354 0.81 -25.95 -5.12
C PRO A 354 1.68 -25.10 -4.19
N LYS A 355 2.99 -25.10 -4.42
CA LYS A 355 4.00 -24.41 -3.59
C LYS A 355 4.93 -23.52 -4.43
N ALA A 356 4.41 -22.94 -5.51
CA ALA A 356 5.17 -21.99 -6.31
C ALA A 356 5.32 -20.61 -5.61
N SER A 357 4.51 -20.36 -4.59
CA SER A 357 4.41 -19.13 -3.79
C SER A 357 5.68 -18.70 -3.04
N ILE A 358 6.20 -19.61 -2.24
CA ILE A 358 7.25 -19.36 -1.24
C ILE A 358 8.63 -19.25 -1.91
N VAL A 359 8.74 -19.84 -3.09
CA VAL A 359 9.99 -19.99 -3.82
C VAL A 359 10.43 -18.67 -4.45
N SER A 360 9.52 -17.76 -4.83
CA SER A 360 9.87 -16.57 -5.63
C SER A 360 10.50 -15.43 -4.82
N LEU A 361 9.96 -15.06 -3.65
CA LEU A 361 10.55 -14.01 -2.80
C LEU A 361 11.89 -14.44 -2.22
N MET A 362 12.00 -15.68 -1.73
CA MET A 362 13.28 -16.20 -1.24
C MET A 362 14.26 -16.47 -2.38
N LYS A 363 13.81 -16.86 -3.59
CA LYS A 363 14.69 -16.85 -4.79
C LYS A 363 15.18 -15.46 -5.13
N LEU A 364 14.36 -14.43 -4.98
CA LEU A 364 14.81 -13.06 -5.17
C LEU A 364 15.88 -12.70 -4.14
N VAL A 365 15.64 -12.95 -2.85
CA VAL A 365 16.63 -12.70 -1.78
C VAL A 365 17.92 -13.49 -2.04
N MET A 366 17.83 -14.76 -2.43
CA MET A 366 18.98 -15.59 -2.82
C MET A 366 19.69 -15.02 -4.05
N ARG A 367 18.95 -14.59 -5.08
CA ARG A 367 19.52 -13.97 -6.28
C ARG A 367 20.24 -12.67 -5.92
N LEU A 368 19.66 -11.84 -5.05
CA LEU A 368 20.31 -10.63 -4.55
C LEU A 368 21.60 -10.99 -3.80
N ALA A 369 21.55 -11.95 -2.87
CA ALA A 369 22.72 -12.43 -2.13
C ALA A 369 23.83 -12.95 -3.06
N LEU A 370 23.49 -13.81 -4.02
CA LEU A 370 24.46 -14.49 -4.88
C LEU A 370 24.97 -13.60 -6.03
N VAL A 371 24.10 -12.80 -6.65
CA VAL A 371 24.41 -12.04 -7.86
C VAL A 371 24.80 -10.60 -7.52
N GLU A 372 23.96 -9.87 -6.80
CA GLU A 372 24.21 -8.45 -6.51
C GLU A 372 25.27 -8.28 -5.41
N PHE A 373 25.18 -9.09 -4.35
CA PHE A 373 26.12 -9.05 -3.25
C PHE A 373 27.29 -10.01 -3.41
N LYS A 374 27.30 -10.89 -4.43
CA LYS A 374 28.41 -11.83 -4.67
C LYS A 374 28.82 -12.58 -3.40
N ALA A 375 27.84 -13.04 -2.63
CA ALA A 375 28.05 -13.49 -1.26
C ALA A 375 28.94 -14.73 -1.12
N LEU A 376 29.13 -15.48 -2.20
CA LEU A 376 30.00 -16.67 -2.25
C LEU A 376 31.34 -16.42 -2.95
N ASP A 377 31.59 -15.21 -3.47
CA ASP A 377 32.83 -14.90 -4.18
C ASP A 377 33.97 -14.73 -3.18
N LEU A 378 35.04 -15.51 -3.36
CA LEU A 378 36.29 -15.28 -2.66
C LEU A 378 36.98 -14.07 -3.29
N GLY A 379 37.04 -12.94 -2.57
CA GLY A 379 37.71 -11.74 -3.09
C GLY A 379 37.98 -10.68 -2.04
N VAL A 380 38.80 -9.70 -2.40
CA VAL A 380 39.19 -8.57 -1.53
C VAL A 380 37.97 -7.78 -1.03
N PHE A 381 36.87 -7.82 -1.78
CA PHE A 381 35.62 -7.14 -1.47
C PHE A 381 34.63 -7.97 -0.64
N HIS A 382 34.95 -9.22 -0.24
CA HIS A 382 34.04 -10.12 0.48
C HIS A 382 33.34 -9.43 1.66
N TYR A 383 34.10 -8.82 2.56
CA TYR A 383 33.54 -8.18 3.75
C TYR A 383 32.74 -6.90 3.44
N GLN A 384 33.10 -6.16 2.39
CA GLN A 384 32.29 -5.02 1.93
C GLN A 384 30.93 -5.49 1.39
N ASN A 385 30.93 -6.62 0.67
CA ASN A 385 29.72 -7.26 0.20
C ASN A 385 28.86 -7.79 1.36
N MET A 386 29.47 -8.39 2.38
CA MET A 386 28.76 -8.83 3.60
C MET A 386 28.17 -7.65 4.36
N LYS A 387 28.85 -6.50 4.42
CA LYS A 387 28.29 -5.25 4.99
C LYS A 387 27.02 -4.83 4.24
N LYS A 388 27.03 -4.85 2.90
CA LYS A 388 25.88 -4.49 2.08
C LYS A 388 24.71 -5.47 2.27
N LEU A 389 24.99 -6.78 2.22
CA LEU A 389 23.99 -7.82 2.46
C LEU A 389 23.39 -7.72 3.87
N LYS A 390 24.24 -7.52 4.90
CA LYS A 390 23.77 -7.33 6.28
C LYS A 390 22.89 -6.09 6.40
N LYS A 391 23.31 -4.96 5.82
CA LYS A 391 22.52 -3.73 5.81
C LYS A 391 21.16 -3.93 5.14
N PHE A 392 21.13 -4.52 3.94
CA PHE A 392 19.89 -4.87 3.24
C PHE A 392 19.01 -5.78 4.09
N GLY A 393 19.57 -6.86 4.62
CA GLY A 393 18.81 -7.84 5.40
C GLY A 393 18.26 -7.28 6.70
N THR A 394 19.02 -6.45 7.41
CA THR A 394 18.51 -5.72 8.58
C THR A 394 17.34 -4.81 8.22
N ALA A 395 17.40 -4.15 7.05
CA ALA A 395 16.34 -3.29 6.57
C ALA A 395 15.07 -4.10 6.23
N VAL A 396 15.21 -5.25 5.55
CA VAL A 396 14.10 -6.19 5.31
C VAL A 396 13.49 -6.70 6.62
N ILE A 397 14.32 -7.10 7.58
CA ILE A 397 13.85 -7.59 8.89
C ILE A 397 13.07 -6.51 9.63
N ALA A 398 13.61 -5.28 9.67
CA ALA A 398 12.92 -4.14 10.24
C ALA A 398 11.57 -3.91 9.55
N GLY A 399 11.54 -3.88 8.21
CA GLY A 399 10.29 -3.69 7.46
C GLY A 399 9.23 -4.75 7.75
N VAL A 400 9.60 -6.03 7.93
CA VAL A 400 8.65 -7.09 8.31
C VAL A 400 8.20 -6.95 9.77
N ASN A 401 9.09 -6.57 10.68
CA ASN A 401 8.73 -6.30 12.08
C ASN A 401 7.74 -5.13 12.20
N GLU A 402 7.93 -4.07 11.40
CA GLU A 402 7.03 -2.91 11.37
C GLU A 402 5.63 -3.25 10.81
N LEU A 403 5.48 -4.40 10.18
CA LEU A 403 4.17 -4.90 9.73
C LEU A 403 3.42 -5.69 10.79
N THR A 404 4.03 -6.01 11.94
CA THR A 404 3.32 -6.75 12.98
C THR A 404 2.18 -5.93 13.57
N THR A 405 1.15 -6.62 14.03
CA THR A 405 0.06 -6.03 14.81
C THR A 405 0.63 -5.29 16.03
N GLU A 406 1.53 -5.94 16.76
CA GLU A 406 2.15 -5.37 17.96
C GLU A 406 2.86 -4.03 17.67
N TYR A 407 3.67 -3.99 16.60
CA TYR A 407 4.34 -2.76 16.22
C TYR A 407 3.36 -1.65 15.85
N MET A 408 2.35 -1.95 15.04
CA MET A 408 1.39 -0.94 14.61
C MET A 408 0.50 -0.46 15.75
N GLU A 409 0.10 -1.33 16.68
CA GLU A 409 -0.58 -0.91 17.91
C GLU A 409 0.30 0.03 18.73
N ASN A 410 1.59 -0.28 18.92
CA ASN A 410 2.51 0.62 19.59
C ASN A 410 2.67 1.96 18.85
N TRP A 411 2.72 1.93 17.51
CA TRP A 411 2.75 3.13 16.70
C TRP A 411 1.54 4.02 17.00
N HIS A 412 0.32 3.47 17.03
CA HIS A 412 -0.90 4.22 17.37
C HIS A 412 -0.90 4.75 18.82
N ARG A 413 -0.25 4.05 19.77
CA ARG A 413 -0.08 4.54 21.15
C ARG A 413 0.82 5.77 21.23
N GLU A 414 1.85 5.83 20.40
CA GLU A 414 2.89 6.86 20.47
C GLU A 414 2.63 8.07 19.57
N HIS A 415 1.89 7.90 18.48
CA HIS A 415 1.66 8.92 17.45
C HIS A 415 0.25 9.50 17.53
N ILE A 416 0.09 10.72 17.01
CA ILE A 416 -1.21 11.39 16.89
C ILE A 416 -1.45 11.70 15.42
N LEU A 417 -2.54 11.14 14.89
CA LEU A 417 -3.07 11.49 13.58
C LEU A 417 -3.81 12.84 13.68
N PRO A 418 -3.50 13.80 12.79
CA PRO A 418 -4.19 15.08 12.78
C PRO A 418 -5.65 14.93 12.36
N SER A 419 -6.58 15.46 13.15
CA SER A 419 -8.03 15.40 12.87
C SER A 419 -8.60 16.61 12.15
N ASN A 420 -7.90 17.75 12.15
CA ASN A 420 -8.44 19.00 11.64
C ASN A 420 -8.25 19.09 10.12
N ASN A 421 -9.35 19.14 9.37
CA ASN A 421 -9.38 19.33 7.91
C ASN A 421 -8.64 18.23 7.11
N ILE A 422 -8.43 17.06 7.70
CA ILE A 422 -7.82 15.90 7.04
C ILE A 422 -8.79 14.74 7.16
N ARG A 423 -9.15 14.15 6.03
CA ARG A 423 -10.02 12.97 5.96
C ARG A 423 -9.17 11.72 5.74
N TYR A 424 -9.56 10.62 6.40
CA TYR A 424 -8.90 9.33 6.24
C TYR A 424 -9.79 8.42 5.43
N TYR A 425 -9.25 7.83 4.37
CA TYR A 425 -9.99 6.90 3.52
C TYR A 425 -9.33 5.55 3.49
N ASN A 426 -10.13 4.49 3.37
CA ASN A 426 -9.60 3.16 3.15
C ASN A 426 -10.35 2.46 2.02
N ILE A 427 -9.60 1.75 1.20
CA ILE A 427 -10.10 0.76 0.26
C ILE A 427 -9.32 -0.54 0.41
N SER A 428 -10.02 -1.66 0.38
CA SER A 428 -9.44 -2.99 0.61
C SER A 428 -9.66 -3.89 -0.59
N GLY A 429 -8.73 -4.81 -0.84
CA GLY A 429 -9.02 -5.99 -1.65
C GLY A 429 -9.65 -7.09 -0.81
N VAL A 430 -10.35 -8.02 -1.46
CA VAL A 430 -10.54 -9.38 -0.96
C VAL A 430 -10.36 -10.38 -2.10
N SER A 431 -9.55 -11.39 -1.83
CA SER A 431 -9.40 -12.55 -2.69
C SER A 431 -10.55 -13.51 -2.39
N GLY A 432 -11.25 -14.02 -3.40
CA GLY A 432 -12.27 -15.05 -3.18
C GLY A 432 -11.64 -16.41 -2.89
N ASP A 433 -12.39 -17.29 -2.22
CA ASP A 433 -11.97 -18.67 -1.97
C ASP A 433 -12.20 -19.55 -3.22
N ILE A 434 -11.10 -19.91 -3.91
CA ILE A 434 -11.15 -20.63 -5.19
C ILE A 434 -11.60 -22.08 -5.06
N GLU A 435 -11.51 -22.70 -3.87
CA GLU A 435 -11.99 -24.07 -3.69
C GLU A 435 -13.52 -24.17 -3.85
N ILE A 436 -14.22 -23.05 -3.69
CA ILE A 436 -15.68 -22.96 -3.79
C ILE A 436 -16.10 -22.43 -5.17
N ASP A 437 -15.26 -21.65 -5.86
CA ASP A 437 -15.76 -20.73 -6.89
C ASP A 437 -14.79 -20.54 -8.08
N LYS A 438 -14.39 -21.62 -8.78
CA LYS A 438 -13.63 -21.47 -10.04
C LYS A 438 -14.41 -20.68 -11.10
N GLU A 439 -15.75 -20.82 -11.11
CA GLU A 439 -16.66 -20.05 -11.95
C GLU A 439 -16.68 -18.57 -11.58
N PHE A 440 -16.41 -18.22 -10.31
CA PHE A 440 -16.01 -16.88 -9.97
C PHE A 440 -14.85 -16.56 -10.95
N PHE A 441 -13.67 -17.09 -10.80
CA PHE A 441 -12.48 -16.49 -11.43
C PHE A 441 -12.32 -16.66 -12.95
N GLN A 442 -13.10 -17.52 -13.59
CA GLN A 442 -12.90 -17.88 -15.01
C GLN A 442 -13.21 -16.77 -16.02
N ASP A 443 -14.16 -15.87 -15.73
CA ASP A 443 -14.61 -14.83 -16.68
C ASP A 443 -14.46 -13.39 -16.15
N SER A 444 -13.75 -13.22 -15.04
CA SER A 444 -13.82 -11.96 -14.33
C SER A 444 -12.74 -10.98 -14.74
N LEU A 445 -13.15 -9.79 -15.15
CA LEU A 445 -12.33 -8.57 -15.06
C LEU A 445 -11.83 -8.28 -13.62
N ALA A 446 -12.26 -9.07 -12.63
CA ALA A 446 -11.61 -9.13 -11.32
C ALA A 446 -10.20 -9.69 -11.52
N GLY A 447 -9.22 -8.89 -11.10
CA GLY A 447 -7.81 -9.09 -11.40
C GLY A 447 -7.17 -10.32 -10.79
N MET A 448 -7.59 -11.52 -11.18
CA MET A 448 -6.96 -12.77 -10.76
C MET A 448 -6.82 -13.68 -11.97
N ASP A 449 -5.61 -13.80 -12.48
CA ASP A 449 -5.28 -14.81 -13.47
C ASP A 449 -5.01 -16.14 -12.76
N LEU A 450 -5.98 -17.05 -12.83
CA LEU A 450 -5.93 -18.38 -12.19
C LEU A 450 -4.74 -19.24 -12.61
N GLU A 451 -4.13 -18.96 -13.75
CA GLU A 451 -2.99 -19.71 -14.28
C GLU A 451 -1.65 -19.04 -13.94
N SER A 452 -1.67 -17.83 -13.37
CA SER A 452 -0.46 -17.10 -13.03
C SER A 452 0.24 -17.65 -11.79
N LEU A 453 1.57 -17.55 -11.79
CA LEU A 453 2.40 -17.80 -10.61
C LEU A 453 2.03 -16.88 -9.43
N ASP A 454 1.59 -15.66 -9.73
CA ASP A 454 1.17 -14.70 -8.72
C ASP A 454 -0.10 -15.16 -8.02
N PHE A 455 -1.05 -15.71 -8.77
CA PHE A 455 -2.26 -16.27 -8.21
C PHE A 455 -1.99 -17.46 -7.29
N GLU A 456 -1.22 -18.45 -7.73
CA GLU A 456 -0.84 -19.59 -6.88
C GLU A 456 -0.18 -19.10 -5.58
N MET A 457 0.60 -18.02 -5.69
CA MET A 457 1.25 -17.41 -4.55
C MET A 457 0.29 -16.81 -3.54
N LEU A 458 -0.57 -15.95 -4.04
CA LEU A 458 -1.54 -15.23 -3.23
C LEU A 458 -2.56 -16.19 -2.64
N GLN A 459 -2.93 -17.26 -3.35
CA GLN A 459 -3.82 -18.27 -2.79
C GLN A 459 -3.20 -19.03 -1.62
N GLY A 460 -1.92 -19.38 -1.70
CA GLY A 460 -1.22 -19.98 -0.56
C GLY A 460 -1.17 -19.05 0.66
N GLN A 461 -0.98 -17.75 0.46
CA GLN A 461 -0.97 -16.77 1.54
C GLN A 461 -2.37 -16.54 2.12
N PHE A 462 -3.41 -16.49 1.28
CA PHE A 462 -4.81 -16.45 1.69
C PHE A 462 -5.14 -17.59 2.65
N GLN A 463 -4.82 -18.83 2.28
CA GLN A 463 -5.09 -20.02 3.10
C GLN A 463 -4.32 -19.98 4.43
N ILE A 464 -3.08 -19.47 4.44
CA ILE A 464 -2.30 -19.28 5.67
C ILE A 464 -3.02 -18.30 6.61
N ILE A 465 -3.46 -17.15 6.09
CA ILE A 465 -4.17 -16.14 6.86
C ILE A 465 -5.50 -16.68 7.38
N GLN A 466 -6.30 -17.30 6.51
CA GLN A 466 -7.60 -17.87 6.86
C GLN A 466 -7.45 -18.95 7.94
N LYS A 467 -6.46 -19.84 7.83
CA LYS A 467 -6.19 -20.87 8.85
C LYS A 467 -5.67 -20.27 10.16
N GLY A 468 -4.83 -19.24 10.09
CA GLY A 468 -4.22 -18.61 11.27
C GLY A 468 -5.17 -17.69 12.05
N SER A 469 -5.99 -16.92 11.35
CA SER A 469 -6.89 -15.91 11.93
C SER A 469 -8.36 -16.33 11.98
N GLY A 470 -8.76 -17.29 11.14
CA GLY A 470 -10.16 -17.63 10.88
C GLY A 470 -10.89 -16.66 9.95
N LEU A 471 -10.20 -15.66 9.37
CA LEU A 471 -10.83 -14.62 8.56
C LEU A 471 -10.81 -14.97 7.07
N ALA A 472 -12.00 -15.12 6.47
CA ALA A 472 -12.15 -15.36 5.04
C ALA A 472 -12.05 -14.07 4.20
N LEU A 473 -12.32 -12.90 4.80
CA LEU A 473 -12.22 -11.59 4.13
C LEU A 473 -10.79 -11.05 4.19
N ASN A 474 -9.92 -11.55 3.31
CA ASN A 474 -8.53 -11.08 3.18
C ASN A 474 -8.11 -10.99 1.71
N ASP A 475 -7.16 -10.11 1.41
CA ASP A 475 -6.65 -9.87 0.06
C ASP A 475 -5.44 -10.74 -0.30
N SER A 476 -5.27 -11.87 0.41
CA SER A 476 -4.09 -12.73 0.40
C SER A 476 -2.87 -12.22 1.19
N GLN A 477 -2.83 -10.98 1.69
CA GLN A 477 -1.71 -10.51 2.52
C GLN A 477 -2.16 -9.91 3.85
N LEU A 478 -3.39 -9.42 3.90
CA LEU A 478 -4.01 -8.90 5.11
C LEU A 478 -5.53 -8.99 5.04
N SER A 479 -6.14 -9.04 6.21
CA SER A 479 -7.60 -9.00 6.32
C SER A 479 -8.15 -7.59 6.13
N MET A 480 -9.43 -7.50 5.73
CA MET A 480 -10.14 -6.23 5.57
C MET A 480 -10.06 -5.36 6.83
N GLN A 481 -10.19 -5.96 8.03
CA GLN A 481 -10.11 -5.23 9.30
C GLN A 481 -8.75 -4.56 9.55
N ARG A 482 -7.64 -5.12 9.02
CA ARG A 482 -6.29 -4.55 9.19
C ARG A 482 -6.03 -3.35 8.28
N THR A 483 -6.76 -3.27 7.17
CA THR A 483 -6.64 -2.15 6.21
C THR A 483 -7.33 -0.88 6.66
N ARG A 484 -8.39 -1.03 7.47
CA ARG A 484 -9.31 0.04 7.82
C ARG A 484 -8.74 0.94 8.93
N PHE A 485 -9.01 2.24 8.81
CA PHE A 485 -8.85 3.16 9.93
C PHE A 485 -9.97 2.96 10.96
N TRP A 486 -9.60 2.74 12.22
CA TRP A 486 -10.53 2.56 13.34
C TRP A 486 -10.31 3.71 14.35
N PRO A 487 -10.96 4.87 14.18
CA PRO A 487 -10.79 6.00 15.10
C PRO A 487 -11.04 5.64 16.56
N GLU A 488 -12.03 4.78 16.80
CA GLU A 488 -12.39 4.29 18.13
C GLU A 488 -11.24 3.50 18.77
N LEU A 489 -10.64 2.58 18.01
CA LEU A 489 -9.49 1.81 18.49
C LEU A 489 -8.27 2.70 18.72
N SER A 490 -7.99 3.64 17.81
CA SER A 490 -6.89 4.60 18.00
C SER A 490 -7.07 5.42 19.29
N MET A 491 -8.30 5.83 19.61
CA MET A 491 -8.61 6.55 20.86
C MET A 491 -8.51 5.66 22.11
N VAL A 492 -8.87 4.38 22.01
CA VAL A 492 -8.70 3.40 23.09
C VAL A 492 -7.22 3.18 23.40
N LEU A 493 -6.38 3.04 22.37
CA LEU A 493 -4.94 2.84 22.52
C LEU A 493 -4.21 4.10 22.98
N ASN A 494 -4.62 5.26 22.47
CA ASN A 494 -4.03 6.56 22.77
C ASN A 494 -5.11 7.57 23.15
N PRO A 495 -5.38 7.77 24.46
CA PRO A 495 -6.38 8.75 24.92
C PRO A 495 -6.11 10.21 24.52
N LYS A 496 -4.91 10.52 24.00
CA LYS A 496 -4.59 11.86 23.47
C LYS A 496 -4.98 12.03 22.00
N GLN A 497 -5.26 10.94 21.28
CA GLN A 497 -5.72 10.98 19.90
C GLN A 497 -7.09 11.66 19.85
N PRO A 498 -7.23 12.83 19.19
CA PRO A 498 -8.54 13.38 18.92
C PRO A 498 -9.31 12.46 17.97
N LYS A 499 -10.64 12.46 18.08
CA LYS A 499 -11.48 11.83 17.06
C LYS A 499 -11.13 12.41 15.69
N TYR A 500 -10.92 11.55 14.71
CA TYR A 500 -10.67 11.91 13.32
C TYR A 500 -11.69 11.24 12.40
N ASP A 501 -11.93 11.84 11.24
CA ASP A 501 -12.92 11.37 10.29
C ASP A 501 -12.30 10.30 9.39
N ALA A 502 -12.81 9.07 9.52
CA ALA A 502 -12.40 7.94 8.71
C ALA A 502 -13.58 7.38 7.92
N THR A 503 -13.37 7.19 6.63
CA THR A 503 -14.35 6.66 5.69
C THR A 503 -13.82 5.37 5.09
N PHE A 504 -14.58 4.30 5.20
CA PHE A 504 -14.33 3.07 4.46
C PHE A 504 -15.04 3.18 3.12
N LEU A 505 -14.28 3.20 2.03
CA LEU A 505 -14.80 3.41 0.68
C LEU A 505 -15.28 2.12 0.04
N GLY A 506 -14.72 0.96 0.39
CA GLY A 506 -15.26 -0.29 -0.12
C GLY A 506 -14.25 -1.42 -0.20
N VAL A 507 -14.78 -2.53 -0.70
CA VAL A 507 -14.05 -3.77 -0.93
C VAL A 507 -14.03 -4.05 -2.42
N LEU A 508 -12.85 -4.32 -2.95
CA LEU A 508 -12.65 -4.69 -4.33
C LEU A 508 -12.47 -6.21 -4.44
N GLY A 509 -13.13 -6.82 -5.42
CA GLY A 509 -12.92 -8.24 -5.73
C GLY A 509 -11.61 -8.44 -6.48
N THR A 510 -10.49 -8.22 -5.80
CA THR A 510 -9.14 -8.38 -6.34
C THR A 510 -8.18 -8.70 -5.20
N HIS A 511 -7.05 -9.32 -5.53
CA HIS A 511 -6.02 -9.65 -4.55
C HIS A 511 -5.10 -8.44 -4.28
N HIS A 512 -4.28 -8.53 -3.22
CA HIS A 512 -3.42 -7.45 -2.73
C HIS A 512 -2.60 -6.77 -3.83
N TRP A 513 -2.09 -7.57 -4.77
CA TRP A 513 -1.27 -7.08 -5.88
C TRP A 513 -2.07 -6.57 -7.07
N GLY A 514 -3.26 -7.08 -7.32
CA GLY A 514 -3.99 -6.86 -8.56
C GLY A 514 -4.55 -5.45 -8.61
N ILE A 515 -4.83 -4.88 -7.44
CA ILE A 515 -5.22 -3.49 -7.27
C ILE A 515 -4.15 -2.49 -7.71
N THR A 516 -2.88 -2.90 -7.85
CA THR A 516 -1.74 -2.01 -8.10
C THR A 516 -0.90 -2.44 -9.30
N PHE A 517 -0.74 -3.74 -9.52
CA PHE A 517 0.19 -4.30 -10.51
C PHE A 517 -0.51 -5.08 -11.60
N ASP A 518 0.00 -4.91 -12.82
CA ASP A 518 -0.33 -5.73 -13.99
C ASP A 518 0.14 -7.18 -13.80
N TYR A 519 1.31 -7.36 -13.22
CA TYR A 519 1.87 -8.65 -12.81
C TYR A 519 3.03 -8.39 -11.84
N PHE A 520 3.28 -9.34 -10.95
CA PHE A 520 4.44 -9.35 -10.06
C PHE A 520 5.52 -10.31 -10.60
N ASN A 521 5.15 -11.54 -10.98
CA ASN A 521 6.04 -12.48 -11.66
C ASN A 521 5.64 -12.65 -13.14
N ALA A 522 6.49 -12.15 -14.04
CA ALA A 522 6.35 -12.40 -15.48
C ALA A 522 6.76 -13.85 -15.84
N SER A 523 5.91 -14.84 -15.56
CA SER A 523 6.14 -16.22 -16.02
C SER A 523 5.00 -16.70 -16.91
N ALA A 524 5.15 -16.45 -18.22
CA ALA A 524 4.59 -17.08 -19.44
C ALA A 524 3.07 -17.43 -19.54
N PRO A 525 2.40 -17.22 -20.70
CA PRO A 525 2.51 -16.06 -21.61
C PRO A 525 2.07 -14.78 -20.85
N GLN A 526 2.22 -13.61 -21.46
CA GLN A 526 2.01 -12.29 -20.83
C GLN A 526 0.53 -12.01 -20.50
N VAL A 527 -0.07 -12.80 -19.62
CA VAL A 527 -1.43 -12.56 -19.13
C VAL A 527 -1.33 -11.48 -18.06
N ILE A 528 -1.84 -10.30 -18.41
CA ILE A 528 -1.83 -9.11 -17.58
C ILE A 528 -3.08 -9.11 -16.72
N ASN A 529 -2.91 -8.86 -15.44
CA ASN A 529 -4.00 -8.57 -14.52
C ASN A 529 -4.81 -7.38 -15.05
N ASN A 530 -6.03 -7.66 -15.50
CA ASN A 530 -6.89 -6.73 -16.24
C ASN A 530 -7.78 -5.85 -15.35
N PHE A 531 -7.49 -5.79 -14.04
CA PHE A 531 -8.24 -4.98 -13.09
C PHE A 531 -8.25 -3.49 -13.48
N LYS A 532 -9.35 -2.80 -13.17
CA LYS A 532 -9.64 -1.45 -13.69
C LYS A 532 -9.03 -0.35 -12.85
N ARG A 533 -7.69 -0.33 -12.77
CA ARG A 533 -6.92 0.61 -11.95
C ARG A 533 -7.13 2.08 -12.35
N PRO A 534 -7.14 2.47 -13.64
CA PRO A 534 -7.41 3.86 -14.02
C PRO A 534 -8.78 4.32 -13.54
N GLU A 535 -9.81 3.50 -13.72
CA GLU A 535 -11.18 3.80 -13.28
C GLU A 535 -11.26 3.86 -11.76
N LEU A 536 -10.53 3.01 -11.04
CA LEU A 536 -10.46 3.04 -9.59
C LEU A 536 -9.83 4.34 -9.06
N ILE A 537 -8.69 4.75 -9.62
CA ILE A 537 -8.01 5.98 -9.22
C ILE A 537 -8.87 7.21 -9.54
N LEU A 538 -9.56 7.24 -10.68
CA LEU A 538 -10.52 8.29 -11.00
C LEU A 538 -11.65 8.34 -9.97
N SER A 539 -12.26 7.20 -9.67
CA SER A 539 -13.38 7.10 -8.72
C SER A 539 -12.99 7.53 -7.31
N LEU A 540 -11.78 7.16 -6.87
CA LEU A 540 -11.21 7.60 -5.60
C LEU A 540 -11.03 9.12 -5.59
N ALA A 541 -10.49 9.69 -6.68
CA ALA A 541 -10.30 11.13 -6.80
C ALA A 541 -11.63 11.89 -6.80
N GLU A 542 -12.63 11.40 -7.53
CA GLU A 542 -13.99 11.95 -7.60
C GLU A 542 -14.65 11.96 -6.24
N ILE A 543 -14.59 10.86 -5.49
CA ILE A 543 -15.15 10.83 -4.14
C ILE A 543 -14.48 11.84 -3.23
N ILE A 544 -13.14 11.88 -3.20
CA ILE A 544 -12.44 12.76 -2.28
C ILE A 544 -12.73 14.21 -2.67
N ALA A 545 -12.77 14.53 -3.96
CA ALA A 545 -13.04 15.87 -4.43
C ALA A 545 -14.49 16.31 -4.17
N ALA A 546 -15.47 15.42 -4.36
CA ALA A 546 -16.88 15.67 -4.04
C ALA A 546 -17.06 15.92 -2.54
N ASP A 547 -16.42 15.08 -1.72
CA ASP A 547 -16.44 15.16 -0.26
C ASP A 547 -15.79 16.46 0.26
N LEU A 548 -14.66 16.88 -0.33
CA LEU A 548 -14.02 18.16 -0.03
C LEU A 548 -14.83 19.38 -0.53
N ALA A 549 -15.62 19.22 -1.59
CA ALA A 549 -16.49 20.27 -2.13
C ALA A 549 -17.84 20.36 -1.41
N GLY A 550 -18.16 19.40 -0.53
CA GLY A 550 -19.46 19.32 0.14
C GLY A 550 -20.59 18.94 -0.81
N ILE A 551 -20.28 18.31 -1.95
CA ILE A 551 -21.27 17.74 -2.86
C ILE A 551 -21.95 16.59 -2.12
N THR A 552 -23.27 16.52 -2.20
CA THR A 552 -24.08 15.51 -1.51
C THR A 552 -24.32 14.29 -2.39
N ALA A 553 -24.64 13.15 -1.77
CA ALA A 553 -25.08 11.96 -2.50
C ALA A 553 -26.31 12.24 -3.37
N GLU A 554 -27.23 13.11 -2.91
CA GLU A 554 -28.41 13.52 -3.68
C GLU A 554 -28.03 14.23 -4.99
N GLU A 555 -27.01 15.10 -4.96
CA GLU A 555 -26.49 15.76 -6.16
C GLU A 555 -25.82 14.77 -7.14
N ILE A 556 -25.17 13.72 -6.63
CA ILE A 556 -24.57 12.68 -7.47
C ILE A 556 -25.63 11.83 -8.18
N TYR A 557 -26.82 11.64 -7.58
CA TYR A 557 -27.88 10.80 -8.16
C TYR A 557 -28.99 11.58 -8.90
N LYS A 558 -28.95 12.92 -8.89
CA LYS A 558 -29.86 13.79 -9.66
C LYS A 558 -29.40 13.94 -11.09
#